data_AF-A0A8X8C739-F1
#
_entry.id   AF-A0A8X8C739-F1
#
_cell.length_a   1.000
_cell.length_b   1.000
_cell.length_c   1.000
_cell.angle_alpha   90.00
_cell.angle_beta   90.00
_cell.angle_gamma   90.00
#
_symmetry.space_group_name_H-M   'P 1'
#
loop_
_entity.id
_entity.type
_entity.pdbx_description
1 polymer ?
#
loop_
_entity_poly.entity_id
_entity_poly.type
_entity_poly.pdbx_seq_one_letter_code
_entity_poly.pdbx_strand_id
1 'polypeptide(L)'
;MVKPKRLLGLLIRLIAFGATLAAVIIMATSREKGSFFALSYEAKYSDTPAFKYFVIANAIVTVYGFLALFIPSESPLWRLVLALDLVFTMLLISSISAALAVAQVGKKGNSSAGWLPVCGQVTKYCNQVTGALVAGFIAIITYIILLLYSFYTFLNSLLGKTPCRLSSPGI
;
A
#
# COMPACT_ATOMS: atom_id res chain seq x y z
N MET A 1 -0.79 -16.52 27.06
CA MET A 1 -0.65 -17.41 25.89
C MET A 1 -1.40 -16.80 24.70
N VAL A 2 -0.67 -16.34 23.68
CA VAL A 2 -1.28 -15.72 22.47
C VAL A 2 -1.81 -16.84 21.57
N LYS A 3 -3.10 -16.80 21.20
CA LYS A 3 -3.69 -17.79 20.28
C LYS A 3 -2.95 -17.76 18.93
N PRO A 4 -2.64 -18.90 18.29
CA PRO A 4 -1.82 -18.96 17.05
C PRO A 4 -2.40 -18.12 15.90
N LYS A 5 -3.73 -18.00 15.80
CA LYS A 5 -4.42 -17.15 14.82
C LYS A 5 -4.12 -15.65 14.99
N ARG A 6 -3.91 -15.19 16.23
CA ARG A 6 -3.55 -13.79 16.53
C ARG A 6 -2.11 -13.48 16.20
N LEU A 7 -1.21 -14.43 16.45
CA LEU A 7 0.20 -14.28 16.10
C LEU A 7 0.37 -14.14 14.58
N LEU A 8 -0.36 -14.94 13.80
CA LEU A 8 -0.34 -14.86 12.34
C LEU A 8 -0.81 -13.50 11.83
N GLY A 9 -1.93 -12.97 12.34
CA GLY A 9 -2.42 -11.64 11.97
C GLY A 9 -1.43 -10.51 12.31
N LEU A 10 -0.77 -10.59 13.47
CA LEU A 10 0.28 -9.64 13.88
C LEU A 10 1.50 -9.69 12.97
N LEU A 11 1.95 -10.90 12.58
CA LEU A 11 3.08 -11.07 11.67
C LEU A 11 2.78 -10.47 10.28
N ILE A 12 1.59 -10.73 9.73
CA ILE A 12 1.19 -10.16 8.44
C ILE A 12 1.14 -8.63 8.50
N ARG A 13 0.65 -8.04 9.61
CA ARG A 13 0.69 -6.58 9.83
C ARG A 13 2.10 -6.03 9.87
N LEU A 14 3.02 -6.73 10.55
CA LEU A 14 4.41 -6.30 10.64
C LEU A 14 5.09 -6.31 9.25
N ILE A 15 4.80 -7.33 8.45
CA ILE A 15 5.29 -7.41 7.06
C ILE A 15 4.71 -6.29 6.22
N ALA A 16 3.39 -6.02 6.33
CA ALA A 16 2.73 -4.94 5.60
C ALA A 16 3.29 -3.55 5.97
N PHE A 17 3.54 -3.33 7.27
CA PHE A 17 4.20 -2.13 7.78
C PHE A 17 5.63 -1.99 7.20
N GLY A 18 6.43 -3.05 7.25
CA GLY A 18 7.78 -3.05 6.69
C GLY A 18 7.80 -2.76 5.19
N ALA A 19 6.86 -3.35 4.43
CA ALA A 19 6.76 -3.14 2.99
C ALA A 19 6.38 -1.69 2.63
N THR A 20 5.39 -1.10 3.32
CA THR A 20 5.01 0.31 3.10
C THR A 20 6.12 1.28 3.50
N LEU A 21 6.79 1.02 4.63
CA LEU A 21 7.92 1.83 5.08
C LEU A 21 9.08 1.77 4.09
N ALA A 22 9.41 0.57 3.59
CA ALA A 22 10.44 0.40 2.56
C ALA A 22 10.07 1.15 1.27
N ALA A 23 8.81 1.06 0.82
CA ALA A 23 8.33 1.80 -0.34
C ALA A 23 8.47 3.33 -0.17
N VAL A 24 8.12 3.86 1.00
CA VAL A 24 8.31 5.28 1.33
C VAL A 24 9.78 5.67 1.32
N ILE A 25 10.64 4.90 1.99
CA ILE A 25 12.07 5.21 2.10
C ILE A 25 12.72 5.21 0.73
N ILE A 26 12.47 4.17 -0.08
CA ILE A 26 13.04 4.08 -1.43
C ILE A 26 12.59 5.29 -2.25
N MET A 27 11.28 5.62 -2.24
CA MET A 27 10.73 6.73 -3.02
C MET A 27 11.20 8.11 -2.54
N ALA A 28 11.30 8.33 -1.23
CA ALA A 28 11.74 9.60 -0.64
C ALA A 28 13.24 9.83 -0.81
N THR A 29 14.02 8.74 -0.90
CA THR A 29 15.47 8.76 -1.17
C THR A 29 15.77 8.83 -2.67
N SER A 30 14.76 8.69 -3.53
CA SER A 30 14.85 8.94 -4.97
C SER A 30 15.11 10.43 -5.24
N ARG A 31 16.40 10.80 -5.29
CA ARG A 31 16.86 12.12 -5.70
C ARG A 31 18.00 11.96 -6.67
N GLU A 32 17.87 12.56 -7.84
CA GLU A 32 18.96 12.64 -8.81
C GLU A 32 19.03 14.07 -9.34
N LYS A 33 20.21 14.69 -9.25
CA LYS A 33 20.48 16.00 -9.84
C LYS A 33 20.87 15.79 -11.30
N GLY A 34 20.03 16.20 -12.24
CA GLY A 34 20.34 16.16 -13.67
C GLY A 34 20.80 17.54 -14.14
N SER A 35 21.93 17.64 -14.82
CA SER A 35 22.35 18.87 -15.49
C SER A 35 21.81 18.88 -16.92
N PHE A 36 20.81 19.72 -17.20
CA PHE A 36 20.28 19.92 -18.55
C PHE A 36 20.55 21.37 -18.98
N PHE A 37 21.25 21.58 -20.10
CA PHE A 37 21.42 22.92 -20.73
C PHE A 37 21.97 24.01 -19.78
N ALA A 38 23.08 23.75 -19.07
CA ALA A 38 23.71 24.70 -18.13
C ALA A 38 22.80 25.23 -16.98
N LEU A 39 21.58 24.69 -16.84
CA LEU A 39 20.73 24.84 -15.66
C LEU A 39 20.75 23.54 -14.86
N SER A 40 21.01 23.65 -13.56
CA SER A 40 20.92 22.51 -12.63
C SER A 40 19.44 22.19 -12.41
N TYR A 41 18.94 21.09 -12.98
CA TYR A 41 17.56 20.64 -12.78
C TYR A 41 17.55 19.50 -11.75
N GLU A 42 17.18 19.81 -10.52
CA GLU A 42 17.12 18.84 -9.45
C GLU A 42 15.80 18.07 -9.54
N ALA A 43 15.80 16.91 -10.20
CA ALA A 43 14.61 16.05 -10.29
C ALA A 43 14.38 15.36 -8.94
N LYS A 44 13.41 15.88 -8.18
CA LYS A 44 12.96 15.29 -6.92
C LYS A 44 11.61 14.60 -7.11
N TYR A 45 11.35 13.60 -6.27
CA TYR A 45 10.00 13.05 -6.10
C TYR A 45 8.94 14.13 -5.80
N SER A 46 9.36 15.31 -5.31
CA SER A 46 8.49 16.46 -5.04
C SER A 46 7.99 17.16 -6.30
N ASP A 47 8.60 16.95 -7.45
CA ASP A 47 8.27 17.74 -8.64
C ASP A 47 7.14 17.09 -9.44
N THR A 48 6.86 15.81 -9.15
CA THR A 48 5.75 15.07 -9.74
C THR A 48 4.63 14.86 -8.71
N PRO A 49 3.42 15.39 -8.94
CA PRO A 49 2.32 15.29 -7.96
C PRO A 49 1.90 13.84 -7.67
N ALA A 50 2.00 12.95 -8.65
CA ALA A 50 1.70 11.52 -8.46
C ALA A 50 2.66 10.83 -7.49
N PHE A 51 3.97 11.15 -7.56
CA PHE A 51 4.97 10.60 -6.66
C PHE A 51 4.86 11.17 -5.25
N LYS A 52 4.55 12.47 -5.12
CA LYS A 52 4.15 13.06 -3.83
C LYS A 52 2.96 12.34 -3.22
N TYR A 53 1.90 12.10 -4.00
CA TYR A 53 0.72 11.40 -3.52
C TYR A 53 1.04 9.98 -3.05
N PHE A 54 1.84 9.22 -3.81
CA PHE A 54 2.33 7.90 -3.39
C PHE A 54 3.07 7.96 -2.04
N VAL A 55 4.01 8.89 -1.86
CA VAL A 55 4.77 9.02 -0.61
C VAL A 55 3.86 9.38 0.57
N ILE A 56 2.98 10.36 0.40
CA ILE A 56 2.05 10.82 1.45
C ILE A 56 1.08 9.69 1.83
N ALA A 57 0.47 9.04 0.84
CA ALA A 57 -0.46 7.94 1.06
C ALA A 57 0.21 6.78 1.80
N ASN A 58 1.37 6.31 1.33
CA ASN A 58 2.10 5.22 1.99
C ASN A 58 2.55 5.64 3.40
N ALA A 59 2.98 6.87 3.62
CA ALA A 59 3.37 7.36 4.95
C ALA A 59 2.20 7.36 5.96
N ILE A 60 1.00 7.81 5.55
CA ILE A 60 -0.21 7.75 6.38
C ILE A 60 -0.50 6.30 6.76
N VAL A 61 -0.42 5.39 5.78
CA VAL A 61 -0.70 3.96 5.99
C VAL A 61 0.36 3.31 6.89
N THR A 62 1.63 3.70 6.79
CA THR A 62 2.70 3.26 7.68
C THR A 62 2.45 3.70 9.13
N VAL A 63 2.08 4.97 9.35
CA VAL A 63 1.73 5.47 10.70
C VAL A 63 0.53 4.71 11.27
N TYR A 64 -0.51 4.51 10.46
CA TYR A 64 -1.66 3.71 10.86
C TYR A 64 -1.28 2.26 11.17
N GLY A 65 -0.46 1.62 10.34
CA GLY A 65 0.00 0.24 10.55
C GLY A 65 0.77 0.08 11.87
N PHE A 66 1.57 1.07 12.24
CA PHE A 66 2.24 1.13 13.53
C PHE A 66 1.24 1.24 14.69
N LEU A 67 0.26 2.16 14.60
CA LEU A 67 -0.79 2.29 15.61
C LEU A 67 -1.62 1.01 15.74
N ALA A 68 -1.96 0.37 14.61
CA ALA A 68 -2.75 -0.85 14.55
C ALA A 68 -2.05 -2.08 15.18
N LEU A 69 -0.73 -2.02 15.41
CA LEU A 69 0.03 -3.04 16.13
C LEU A 69 -0.26 -3.02 17.64
N PHE A 70 -0.58 -1.86 18.21
CA PHE A 70 -0.82 -1.68 19.64
C PHE A 70 -2.29 -1.89 20.05
N ILE A 71 -3.21 -2.05 19.09
CA ILE A 71 -4.64 -2.20 19.39
C ILE A 71 -4.95 -3.64 19.84
N PRO A 72 -5.47 -3.85 21.07
CA PRO A 72 -5.82 -5.18 21.57
C PRO A 72 -7.04 -5.75 20.85
N SER A 73 -6.90 -7.01 20.42
CA SER A 73 -7.88 -7.76 19.60
C SER A 73 -9.17 -8.17 20.36
N GLU A 74 -9.27 -7.90 21.66
CA GLU A 74 -10.49 -8.14 22.47
C GLU A 74 -11.43 -6.92 22.54
N SER A 75 -11.09 -5.82 21.85
CA SER A 75 -11.88 -4.58 21.90
C SER A 75 -12.98 -4.54 20.84
N PRO A 76 -14.13 -3.86 21.10
CA PRO A 76 -15.16 -3.59 20.08
C PRO A 76 -14.63 -2.78 18.88
N LEU A 77 -13.43 -2.20 19.01
CA LEU A 77 -12.72 -1.44 17.98
C LEU A 77 -12.23 -2.30 16.81
N TRP A 78 -12.27 -3.63 16.91
CA TRP A 78 -11.84 -4.50 15.82
C TRP A 78 -12.58 -4.23 14.50
N ARG A 79 -13.89 -3.92 14.55
CA ARG A 79 -14.66 -3.55 13.34
C ARG A 79 -14.19 -2.25 12.71
N LEU A 80 -13.81 -1.27 13.53
CA LEU A 80 -13.27 0.01 13.07
C LEU A 80 -11.92 -0.21 12.38
N VAL A 81 -11.05 -1.03 12.98
CA VAL A 81 -9.75 -1.40 12.40
C VAL A 81 -9.93 -2.10 11.04
N LEU A 82 -10.91 -3.00 10.90
CA LEU A 82 -11.20 -3.63 9.60
C LEU A 82 -11.69 -2.63 8.55
N ALA A 83 -12.55 -1.69 8.94
CA ALA A 83 -13.02 -0.64 8.04
C ALA A 83 -11.87 0.28 7.60
N LEU A 84 -11.00 0.65 8.54
CA LEU A 84 -9.81 1.46 8.25
C LEU A 84 -8.80 0.69 7.38
N ASP A 85 -8.55 -0.60 7.65
CA ASP A 85 -7.68 -1.45 6.81
C ASP A 85 -8.17 -1.46 5.35
N LEU A 86 -9.48 -1.49 5.12
CA LEU A 86 -10.07 -1.44 3.78
C LEU A 86 -9.85 -0.07 3.12
N VAL A 87 -10.13 1.03 3.82
CA VAL A 87 -9.94 2.40 3.32
C VAL A 87 -8.48 2.65 2.95
N PHE A 88 -7.55 2.25 3.82
CA PHE A 88 -6.12 2.42 3.57
C PHE A 88 -5.61 1.55 2.42
N THR A 89 -6.13 0.35 2.24
CA THR A 89 -5.80 -0.49 1.08
C THR A 89 -6.25 0.16 -0.22
N MET A 90 -7.46 0.74 -0.24
CA MET A 90 -7.96 1.48 -1.40
C MET A 90 -7.12 2.73 -1.69
N LEU A 91 -6.70 3.46 -0.64
CA LEU A 91 -5.81 4.60 -0.74
C LEU A 91 -4.46 4.20 -1.37
N LEU A 92 -3.86 3.09 -0.93
CA LEU A 92 -2.63 2.56 -1.51
C LEU A 92 -2.79 2.24 -3.00
N ILE A 93 -3.84 1.50 -3.38
CA ILE A 93 -4.12 1.13 -4.78
C ILE A 93 -4.28 2.38 -5.67
N SER A 94 -5.03 3.38 -5.18
CA SER A 94 -5.21 4.66 -5.88
C SER A 94 -3.87 5.38 -6.08
N SER A 95 -3.04 5.45 -5.04
CA SER A 95 -1.76 6.14 -5.13
C SER A 95 -0.74 5.44 -6.02
N ILE A 96 -0.71 4.10 -5.98
CA ILE A 96 0.21 3.27 -6.77
C ILE A 96 -0.17 3.30 -8.24
N SER A 97 -1.46 3.27 -8.57
CA SER A 97 -1.91 3.37 -9.96
C SER A 97 -1.57 4.74 -10.56
N ALA A 98 -1.77 5.84 -9.82
CA ALA A 98 -1.36 7.17 -10.25
C ALA A 98 0.16 7.28 -10.48
N ALA A 99 0.97 6.79 -9.53
CA ALA A 99 2.42 6.80 -9.64
C ALA A 99 2.92 5.91 -10.79
N LEU A 100 2.30 4.74 -10.98
CA LEU A 100 2.63 3.82 -12.07
C LEU A 100 2.37 4.46 -13.42
N ALA A 101 1.22 5.12 -13.60
CA ALA A 101 0.88 5.79 -14.84
C ALA A 101 1.94 6.83 -15.22
N VAL A 102 2.33 7.68 -14.27
CA VAL A 102 3.38 8.70 -14.52
C VAL A 102 4.75 8.06 -14.74
N ALA A 103 5.10 7.00 -14.01
CA ALA A 103 6.35 6.26 -14.22
C ALA A 103 6.41 5.62 -15.62
N GLN A 104 5.30 5.08 -16.13
CA GLN A 104 5.23 4.52 -17.47
C GLN A 104 5.42 5.58 -18.55
N VAL A 105 4.76 6.75 -18.41
CA VAL A 105 4.96 7.87 -19.33
C VAL A 105 6.40 8.38 -19.25
N GLY A 106 6.99 8.46 -18.06
CA GLY A 106 8.40 8.85 -17.89
C GLY A 106 9.40 7.87 -18.53
N LYS A 107 9.07 6.57 -18.57
CA LYS A 107 9.93 5.53 -19.16
C LYS A 107 9.80 5.43 -20.67
N LYS A 108 8.57 5.43 -21.20
CA LYS A 108 8.29 5.18 -22.62
C LYS A 108 8.11 6.48 -23.42
N GLY A 109 7.80 7.59 -22.76
CA GLY A 109 7.30 8.80 -23.40
C GLY A 109 5.87 8.63 -23.93
N ASN A 110 5.29 9.73 -24.39
CA ASN A 110 4.05 9.74 -25.15
C ASN A 110 4.11 10.84 -26.22
N SER A 111 4.44 10.45 -27.46
CA SER A 111 4.59 11.38 -28.58
C SER A 111 3.31 12.17 -28.88
N SER A 112 2.13 11.55 -28.70
CA SER A 112 0.84 12.21 -28.93
C SER A 112 0.55 13.33 -27.93
N ALA A 113 1.14 13.28 -26.73
CA ALA A 113 1.04 14.33 -25.72
C ALA A 113 2.31 15.21 -25.64
N GLY A 114 3.29 15.00 -26.53
CA GLY A 114 4.57 15.71 -26.50
C GLY A 114 5.49 15.34 -25.32
N TRP A 115 5.22 14.25 -24.61
CA TRP A 115 6.04 13.81 -23.48
C TRP A 115 7.24 13.00 -23.96
N LEU A 116 8.45 13.53 -23.77
CA LEU A 116 9.68 12.80 -24.07
C LEU A 116 10.05 11.81 -22.94
N PRO A 117 10.69 10.67 -23.27
CA PRO A 117 11.18 9.73 -22.27
C PRO A 117 12.31 10.34 -21.44
N VAL A 118 12.09 10.47 -20.13
CA VAL A 118 13.03 11.10 -19.19
C VAL A 118 13.99 10.07 -18.60
N CYS A 119 13.53 8.82 -18.42
CA CYS A 119 14.33 7.75 -17.83
C CYS A 119 15.58 7.33 -18.62
N GLY A 120 15.72 7.77 -19.88
CA GLY A 120 16.93 7.54 -20.68
C GLY A 120 18.14 8.35 -20.19
N GLN A 121 17.91 9.50 -19.52
CA GLN A 121 18.98 10.38 -19.03
C GLN A 121 19.16 10.36 -17.51
N VAL A 122 18.11 10.05 -16.74
CA VAL A 122 18.14 9.92 -15.26
C VAL A 122 17.83 8.47 -14.84
N THR A 123 18.74 7.57 -15.18
CA THR A 123 18.56 6.12 -15.02
C THR A 123 18.52 5.70 -13.55
N LYS A 124 19.30 6.35 -12.66
CA LYS A 124 19.34 6.00 -11.24
C LYS A 124 18.03 6.34 -10.54
N TYR A 125 17.49 7.53 -10.79
CA TYR A 125 16.17 7.96 -10.31
C TYR A 125 15.08 7.02 -10.80
N CYS A 126 15.08 6.68 -12.10
CA CYS A 126 14.07 5.80 -12.66
C CYS A 126 14.13 4.38 -12.08
N ASN A 127 15.33 3.86 -11.80
CA ASN A 127 15.52 2.58 -11.13
C ASN A 127 15.01 2.61 -9.68
N GLN A 128 15.28 3.70 -8.93
CA GLN A 128 14.77 3.87 -7.57
C GLN A 128 13.24 3.99 -7.54
N VAL A 129 12.65 4.78 -8.44
CA VAL A 129 11.18 4.88 -8.60
C VAL A 129 10.56 3.51 -8.93
N THR A 130 11.18 2.76 -9.84
CA THR A 130 10.72 1.40 -10.17
C THR A 130 10.79 0.48 -8.95
N GLY A 131 11.88 0.53 -8.18
CA GLY A 131 12.03 -0.21 -6.93
C GLY A 131 10.96 0.15 -5.89
N ALA A 132 10.66 1.44 -5.74
CA ALA A 132 9.59 1.90 -4.85
C ALA A 132 8.21 1.40 -5.28
N LEU A 133 7.91 1.41 -6.59
CA LEU A 133 6.65 0.88 -7.12
C LEU A 133 6.54 -0.63 -6.87
N VAL A 134 7.61 -1.40 -7.09
CA VAL A 134 7.63 -2.84 -6.80
C VAL A 134 7.38 -3.10 -5.31
N ALA A 135 8.05 -2.36 -4.42
CA ALA A 135 7.80 -2.44 -2.98
C ALA A 135 6.34 -2.10 -2.63
N GLY A 136 5.78 -1.07 -3.26
CA GLY A 136 4.37 -0.69 -3.11
C GLY A 136 3.39 -1.78 -3.56
N PHE A 137 3.67 -2.47 -4.67
CA PHE A 137 2.87 -3.61 -5.11
C PHE A 137 2.90 -4.77 -4.12
N ILE A 138 4.07 -5.09 -3.57
CA ILE A 138 4.21 -6.12 -2.53
C ILE A 138 3.41 -5.71 -1.28
N ALA A 139 3.43 -4.43 -0.92
CA ALA A 139 2.62 -3.90 0.18
C ALA A 139 1.11 -4.10 -0.08
N ILE A 140 0.60 -3.72 -1.26
CA ILE A 140 -0.82 -3.94 -1.63
C ILE A 140 -1.20 -5.42 -1.50
N ILE A 141 -0.40 -6.33 -2.06
CA ILE A 141 -0.69 -7.77 -2.03
C ILE A 141 -0.79 -8.25 -0.56
N THR A 142 0.13 -7.80 0.29
CA THR A 142 0.13 -8.14 1.71
C THR A 142 -1.11 -7.61 2.43
N TYR A 143 -1.51 -6.37 2.15
CA TYR A 143 -2.75 -5.78 2.70
C TYR A 143 -4.01 -6.51 2.22
N ILE A 144 -4.06 -6.94 0.95
CA ILE A 144 -5.18 -7.74 0.42
C ILE A 144 -5.26 -9.10 1.14
N ILE A 145 -4.14 -9.80 1.33
CA ILE A 145 -4.11 -11.07 2.07
C ILE A 145 -4.63 -10.87 3.50
N LEU A 146 -4.23 -9.78 4.15
CA LEU A 146 -4.69 -9.42 5.49
C LEU A 146 -6.20 -9.16 5.55
N LEU A 147 -6.74 -8.42 4.57
CA LEU A 147 -8.18 -8.16 4.44
C LEU A 147 -8.96 -9.45 4.21
N LEU A 148 -8.49 -10.32 3.30
CA LEU A 148 -9.13 -11.61 3.01
C LEU A 148 -9.16 -12.51 4.25
N TYR A 149 -8.04 -12.62 4.96
CA TYR A 149 -7.95 -13.40 6.20
C TYR A 149 -8.93 -12.88 7.26
N SER A 150 -9.00 -11.56 7.41
CA SER A 150 -9.87 -10.91 8.39
C SER A 150 -11.34 -11.06 8.04
N PHE A 151 -11.70 -10.90 6.76
CA PHE A 151 -13.05 -11.08 6.26
C PHE A 151 -13.51 -12.53 6.41
N TYR A 152 -12.66 -13.50 6.04
CA TYR A 152 -12.95 -14.92 6.21
C TYR A 152 -13.20 -15.28 7.69
N THR A 153 -12.35 -14.79 8.58
CA THR A 153 -12.49 -15.02 10.02
C THR A 153 -13.78 -14.39 10.57
N PHE A 154 -14.11 -13.17 10.12
CA PHE A 154 -15.34 -12.49 10.51
C PHE A 154 -16.58 -13.21 10.00
N LEU A 155 -16.60 -13.60 8.72
CA LEU A 155 -17.70 -14.32 8.09
C LEU A 155 -17.94 -15.67 8.76
N ASN A 156 -16.88 -16.43 9.04
CA ASN A 156 -16.97 -17.68 9.78
C ASN A 156 -17.50 -17.47 11.22
N SER A 157 -17.12 -16.38 11.88
CA SER A 157 -17.69 -16.04 13.20
C SER A 157 -19.17 -15.64 13.13
N LEU A 158 -19.67 -15.12 11.99
CA LEU A 158 -21.09 -14.86 11.80
C LEU A 158 -21.86 -16.15 11.49
N LEU A 159 -21.37 -16.95 10.54
CA LEU A 159 -21.96 -18.23 10.14
C LEU A 159 -21.95 -19.27 11.28
N GLY A 160 -20.88 -19.30 12.10
CA GLY A 160 -20.77 -20.18 13.26
C GLY A 160 -21.57 -19.72 14.49
N LYS A 161 -22.06 -18.47 14.51
CA LYS A 161 -22.95 -17.96 15.56
C LYS A 161 -24.43 -18.06 15.21
N THR A 162 -24.79 -18.39 13.97
CA THR A 162 -26.18 -18.71 13.62
C THR A 162 -26.55 -20.00 14.35
N PRO A 163 -27.43 -19.99 15.38
CA PRO A 163 -28.05 -21.23 15.79
C PRO A 163 -28.79 -21.77 14.57
N CYS A 164 -28.53 -23.02 14.18
CA CYS A 164 -29.42 -23.75 13.30
C CYS A 164 -30.82 -23.77 13.94
N ARG A 165 -31.63 -22.76 13.66
CA ARG A 165 -33.09 -22.78 13.80
C ARG A 165 -33.68 -22.98 12.41
N LEU A 166 -33.29 -24.06 11.73
CA LEU A 166 -34.18 -24.62 10.72
C LEU A 166 -35.18 -25.50 11.47
N SER A 167 -36.36 -24.92 11.64
CA SER A 167 -37.58 -25.59 12.05
C SER A 167 -37.74 -26.86 11.21
N SER A 168 -37.72 -28.01 11.89
CA SER A 168 -38.49 -29.17 11.43
C SER A 168 -39.97 -28.77 11.42
N PRO A 169 -40.74 -29.22 10.43
CA PRO A 169 -42.06 -29.75 10.69
C PRO A 169 -41.98 -31.24 10.42
N GLY A 170 -41.93 -32.01 11.51
CA GLY A 170 -42.57 -33.32 11.51
C GLY A 170 -44.08 -33.09 11.56
N ILE A 171 -44.76 -33.60 10.54
CA ILE A 171 -46.05 -34.31 10.51
C ILE A 171 -46.44 -34.38 9.02
#